data_AF-D1AJ06-F1
#
_entry.id   AF-D1AJ06-F1
#
_cell.length_a   1.000
_cell.length_b   1.000
_cell.length_c   1.000
_cell.angle_alpha   90.00
_cell.angle_beta   90.00
_cell.angle_gamma   90.00
#
_symmetry.space_group_name_H-M   'P 1'
#
loop_
_entity.id
_entity.type
_entity.pdbx_description
1 polymer ?
#
loop_
_entity_poly.entity_id
_entity_poly.type
_entity_poly.pdbx_seq_one_letter_code
_entity_poly.pdbx_strand_id
1 'polypeptide(L)'
;MKYSLDINGRVYENFTEEYLRSSLVAMLDTEPGEDNFLILDPAEPIQNSIYIQTWYENGVFDIETRIVHADDSYTHYLYKTSSLEEATKLFTEYYLYQKLPNITEWQDVTDTM
;
A
#
# COMPACT_ATOMS: atom_id res chain seq x y z
N MET A 1 13.51 3.92 -12.20
CA MET A 1 13.00 2.69 -11.54
C MET A 1 11.53 2.53 -11.85
N LYS A 2 10.93 1.37 -11.54
CA LYS A 2 9.47 1.18 -11.66
C LYS A 2 8.69 1.59 -10.40
N TYR A 3 9.34 1.57 -9.24
CA TYR A 3 8.73 1.91 -7.95
C TYR A 3 9.72 2.62 -7.03
N SER A 4 9.19 3.44 -6.14
CA SER A 4 9.79 3.86 -4.86
C SER A 4 9.02 3.18 -3.72
N LEU A 5 9.75 2.87 -2.64
CA LEU A 5 9.21 2.32 -1.41
C LEU A 5 9.49 3.30 -0.29
N ASP A 6 8.47 3.94 0.26
CA ASP A 6 8.57 4.79 1.45
C ASP A 6 8.23 3.94 2.68
N ILE A 7 9.14 3.88 3.66
CA ILE A 7 8.90 3.27 4.95
C ILE A 7 9.18 4.34 6.00
N ASN A 8 8.13 4.77 6.72
CA ASN A 8 8.25 5.78 7.79
C ASN A 8 8.99 7.05 7.35
N GLY A 9 8.73 7.54 6.13
CA GLY A 9 9.32 8.74 5.54
C GLY A 9 10.70 8.54 4.91
N ARG A 10 11.21 7.30 4.88
CA ARG A 10 12.47 6.95 4.21
C ARG A 10 12.18 6.27 2.88
N VAL A 11 12.61 6.91 1.80
CA VAL A 11 12.41 6.42 0.44
C VAL A 11 13.58 5.52 0.00
N TYR A 12 13.22 4.33 -0.47
CA TYR A 12 14.11 3.32 -1.02
C TYR A 12 13.81 3.11 -2.51
N GLU A 13 14.86 3.03 -3.31
CA GLU A 13 14.80 2.67 -4.72
C GLU A 13 15.59 1.37 -4.97
N ASN A 14 15.30 0.66 -6.07
CA ASN A 14 15.96 -0.61 -6.44
C ASN A 14 15.90 -1.72 -5.37
N PHE A 15 14.85 -1.74 -4.55
CA PHE A 15 14.65 -2.78 -3.55
C PHE A 15 14.20 -4.11 -4.19
N THR A 16 14.38 -5.21 -3.48
CA THR A 16 13.93 -6.55 -3.92
C THR A 16 12.52 -6.84 -3.40
N GLU A 17 11.84 -7.81 -4.01
CA GLU A 17 10.58 -8.34 -3.46
C GLU A 17 10.77 -8.83 -2.00
N GLU A 18 11.90 -9.48 -1.72
CA GLU A 18 12.24 -9.93 -0.37
C GLU A 18 12.31 -8.78 0.63
N TYR A 19 12.87 -7.63 0.23
CA TYR A 19 12.91 -6.43 1.05
C TYR A 19 11.52 -5.84 1.30
N LEU A 20 10.65 -5.83 0.29
CA LEU A 20 9.25 -5.41 0.46
C LEU A 20 8.52 -6.33 1.47
N ARG A 21 8.67 -7.65 1.32
CA ARG A 21 8.06 -8.63 2.23
C ARG A 21 8.59 -8.48 3.67
N SER A 22 9.90 -8.34 3.85
CA SER A 22 10.49 -8.18 5.18
C SER A 22 10.07 -6.87 5.84
N SER A 23 9.86 -5.81 5.05
CA SER A 23 9.34 -4.53 5.55
C SER A 23 7.91 -4.66 6.08
N LEU A 24 7.03 -5.39 5.38
CA LEU A 24 5.67 -5.67 5.86
C LEU A 24 5.67 -6.53 7.13
N VAL A 25 6.61 -7.48 7.26
CA VAL A 25 6.78 -8.26 8.50
C VAL A 25 7.22 -7.36 9.65
N ALA A 26 8.17 -6.45 9.41
CA ALA A 26 8.72 -5.55 10.42
C ALA A 26 7.68 -4.59 11.00
N MET A 27 6.61 -4.28 10.25
CA MET A 27 5.49 -3.47 10.76
C MET A 27 4.79 -4.10 11.98
N LEU A 28 4.86 -5.42 12.14
CA LEU A 28 4.27 -6.13 13.28
C LEU A 28 5.01 -5.89 14.60
N ASP A 29 6.30 -5.54 14.51
CA ASP A 29 7.20 -5.36 15.66
C ASP A 29 7.36 -3.89 16.06
N THR A 30 6.59 -2.97 15.46
CA THR A 30 6.71 -1.53 15.70
C THR A 30 6.09 -1.15 17.05
N GLU A 31 6.80 -0.34 17.83
CA GLU A 31 6.34 0.07 19.15
C GLU A 31 5.18 1.09 19.06
N PRO A 32 4.23 1.08 20.02
CA PRO A 32 3.17 2.09 20.06
C PRO A 32 3.74 3.52 20.08
N GLY A 33 3.29 4.35 19.13
CA GLY A 33 3.71 5.75 19.03
C GLY A 33 4.85 6.02 18.04
N GLU A 34 5.39 4.98 17.40
CA GLU A 34 6.27 5.14 16.24
C GLU A 34 5.45 5.19 14.94
N ASP A 35 5.99 5.89 13.92
CA ASP A 35 5.44 5.81 12.57
C ASP A 35 5.49 4.35 12.11
N ASN A 36 4.38 3.85 11.56
CA ASN A 36 4.27 2.47 11.10
C ASN A 36 3.53 2.38 9.78
N PHE A 37 4.09 3.00 8.74
CA PHE A 37 3.50 3.01 7.42
C PHE A 37 4.50 2.62 6.34
N LEU A 38 3.96 2.08 5.26
CA LEU A 38 4.67 1.70 4.06
C LEU A 38 3.88 2.16 2.84
N ILE A 39 4.51 2.87 1.92
CA ILE A 39 3.92 3.32 0.65
C ILE A 39 4.74 2.72 -0.49
N LEU A 40 4.06 2.03 -1.40
CA LEU A 40 4.63 1.55 -2.64
C LEU A 40 4.07 2.40 -3.80
N ASP A 41 4.94 3.26 -4.32
CA ASP A 41 4.60 4.29 -5.31
C ASP A 41 5.21 3.92 -6.68
N PRO A 42 4.39 3.58 -7.69
CA PRO A 42 4.87 3.27 -9.02
C PRO A 42 5.23 4.54 -9.80
N ALA A 43 6.27 4.47 -10.64
CA ALA A 43 6.67 5.58 -11.49
C ALA A 43 5.60 5.99 -12.53
N GLU A 44 4.69 5.07 -12.87
CA GLU A 44 3.54 5.29 -13.73
C GLU A 44 2.30 4.64 -13.09
N PRO A 45 1.10 5.25 -13.18
CA PRO A 45 -0.09 4.69 -12.54
C PRO A 45 -0.45 3.28 -13.03
N ILE A 46 -0.81 2.41 -12.09
CA ILE A 46 -1.19 1.02 -12.35
C ILE A 46 -2.70 0.93 -12.40
N GLN A 47 -3.29 0.78 -13.58
CA GLN A 47 -4.76 0.80 -13.73
C GLN A 47 -5.37 2.05 -13.07
N ASN A 48 -4.74 3.21 -13.28
CA ASN A 48 -5.03 4.50 -12.66
C ASN A 48 -4.78 4.61 -11.15
N SER A 49 -4.28 3.56 -10.49
CA SER A 49 -3.79 3.65 -9.12
C SER A 49 -2.42 4.31 -9.06
N ILE A 50 -2.28 5.30 -8.20
CA ILE A 50 -1.04 6.07 -8.04
C ILE A 50 -0.18 5.62 -6.85
N TYR A 51 -0.68 4.73 -6.00
CA TYR A 51 0.09 4.06 -4.94
C TYR A 51 -0.73 2.92 -4.34
N ILE A 52 -0.06 2.02 -3.62
CA ILE A 52 -0.68 1.23 -2.56
C ILE A 52 0.07 1.52 -1.26
N GLN A 53 -0.65 1.81 -0.18
CA GLN A 53 -0.06 2.09 1.12
C GLN A 53 -0.69 1.22 2.20
N THR A 54 0.01 1.08 3.32
CA THR A 54 -0.53 0.44 4.50
C THR A 54 0.08 1.01 5.77
N TRP A 55 -0.70 0.98 6.85
CA TRP A 55 -0.19 1.07 8.20
C TRP A 55 -0.73 -0.09 9.03
N TYR A 56 0.00 -0.45 10.08
CA TYR A 56 -0.40 -1.52 11.00
C TYR A 56 -0.68 -0.94 12.38
N GLU A 57 -1.91 -1.09 12.83
CA GLU A 57 -2.34 -0.63 14.14
C GLU A 57 -3.33 -1.62 14.76
N ASN A 58 -3.22 -1.86 16.07
CA ASN A 58 -4.19 -2.67 16.83
C ASN A 58 -4.47 -4.07 16.23
N GLY A 59 -3.47 -4.70 15.62
CA GLY A 59 -3.62 -6.04 15.04
C GLY A 59 -4.14 -6.05 13.59
N VAL A 60 -4.31 -4.90 12.96
CA VAL A 60 -4.96 -4.73 11.66
C VAL A 60 -4.05 -3.94 10.71
N PHE A 61 -3.94 -4.43 9.48
CA PHE A 61 -3.44 -3.66 8.35
C PHE A 61 -4.62 -2.88 7.76
N ASP A 62 -4.52 -1.56 7.81
CA ASP A 62 -5.29 -0.67 6.96
C ASP A 62 -4.50 -0.51 5.65
N ILE A 63 -5.11 -0.85 4.52
CA ILE A 63 -4.49 -0.83 3.20
C ILE A 63 -5.28 0.12 2.31
N GLU A 64 -4.60 1.05 1.66
CA GLU A 64 -5.24 2.06 0.85
C GLU A 64 -4.65 2.18 -0.54
N THR A 65 -5.49 2.62 -1.47
CA THR A 65 -5.05 3.01 -2.81
C THR A 65 -5.93 4.12 -3.35
N ARG A 66 -5.32 5.04 -4.11
CA ARG A 66 -6.04 6.12 -4.80
C ARG A 66 -6.08 5.87 -6.29
N ILE A 67 -7.28 5.92 -6.86
CA ILE A 67 -7.54 5.80 -8.30
C ILE A 67 -7.84 7.19 -8.86
N VAL A 68 -7.08 7.61 -9.87
CA VAL A 68 -7.28 8.91 -10.55
C VAL A 68 -8.14 8.73 -11.80
N HIS A 69 -9.12 9.60 -12.00
CA HIS A 69 -10.05 9.57 -13.13
C HIS A 69 -9.62 10.53 -14.24
N ALA A 70 -10.25 10.44 -15.41
CA ALA A 70 -9.88 11.24 -16.58
C ALA A 70 -10.15 12.74 -16.44
N ASP A 71 -10.95 13.14 -15.45
CA ASP A 71 -11.29 14.53 -15.12
C ASP A 71 -10.46 15.07 -13.93
N ASP A 72 -9.35 14.40 -13.61
CA ASP A 72 -8.47 14.67 -12.47
C ASP A 72 -9.12 14.49 -11.08
N SER A 73 -10.38 14.03 -11.02
CA SER A 73 -10.96 13.56 -9.75
C SER A 73 -10.31 12.25 -9.31
N TYR A 74 -10.53 11.86 -8.05
CA TYR A 74 -10.02 10.59 -7.54
C TYR A 74 -11.04 9.89 -6.66
N THR A 75 -10.87 8.57 -6.53
CA THR A 75 -11.51 7.77 -5.49
C THR A 75 -10.44 7.17 -4.58
N HIS A 76 -10.61 7.30 -3.27
CA HIS A 76 -9.73 6.72 -2.28
C HIS A 76 -10.40 5.49 -1.67
N TYR A 77 -9.73 4.34 -1.76
CA TYR A 77 -10.25 3.08 -1.24
C TYR A 77 -9.44 2.63 -0.03
N LEU A 78 -10.15 2.10 0.98
CA LEU A 78 -9.61 1.48 2.18
C LEU A 78 -10.06 0.03 2.27
N TYR A 79 -9.13 -0.84 2.63
CA TYR A 79 -9.37 -2.24 2.93
C TYR A 79 -8.67 -2.61 4.24
N LYS A 80 -9.34 -3.38 5.09
CA LYS A 80 -8.81 -3.80 6.38
C LYS A 80 -8.61 -5.30 6.41
N THR A 81 -7.44 -5.76 6.84
CA THR A 81 -7.18 -7.19 7.08
C THR A 81 -6.27 -7.39 8.28
N SER A 82 -6.50 -8.44 9.06
CA SER A 82 -5.57 -8.89 10.10
C SER A 82 -4.57 -9.94 9.59
N SER A 83 -4.60 -10.25 8.29
CA SER A 83 -3.76 -11.27 7.67
C SER A 83 -2.53 -10.65 7.03
N LEU A 84 -1.36 -10.92 7.62
CA LEU A 84 -0.06 -10.58 7.00
C LEU A 84 0.09 -11.24 5.63
N GLU A 85 -0.41 -12.48 5.44
CA GLU A 85 -0.35 -13.17 4.16
C GLU A 85 -1.12 -12.41 3.09
N GLU A 86 -2.31 -11.92 3.43
CA GLU A 86 -3.15 -11.14 2.52
C GLU A 86 -2.52 -9.79 2.19
N ALA A 87 -2.07 -9.04 3.20
CA ALA A 87 -1.34 -7.79 2.99
C ALA A 87 -0.11 -8.01 2.09
N THR A 88 0.70 -9.02 2.39
CA THR A 88 1.88 -9.39 1.59
C THR A 88 1.51 -9.72 0.15
N LYS A 89 0.43 -10.47 -0.07
CA LYS A 89 -0.05 -10.83 -1.40
C LYS A 89 -0.46 -9.59 -2.20
N LEU A 90 -1.20 -8.66 -1.60
CA LEU A 90 -1.62 -7.43 -2.28
C LEU A 90 -0.43 -6.60 -2.73
N PHE A 91 0.54 -6.36 -1.85
CA PHE A 91 1.75 -5.59 -2.18
C PHE A 91 2.65 -6.29 -3.18
N THR A 92 2.83 -7.61 -3.07
CA THR A 92 3.68 -8.36 -4.00
C THR A 92 3.04 -8.51 -5.38
N GLU A 93 1.72 -8.69 -5.48
CA GLU A 93 1.01 -8.65 -6.77
C GLU A 93 1.10 -7.27 -7.42
N TYR A 94 0.93 -6.20 -6.63
CA TYR A 94 1.06 -4.83 -7.10
C TYR A 94 2.48 -4.55 -7.63
N TYR A 95 3.51 -5.02 -6.94
CA TYR A 95 4.92 -4.84 -7.30
C TYR A 95 5.36 -5.68 -8.51
N LEU A 96 5.09 -6.99 -8.50
CA LEU A 96 5.62 -7.93 -9.52
C LEU A 96 4.81 -7.91 -10.82
N TYR A 97 3.48 -7.82 -10.69
CA TYR A 97 2.57 -7.99 -11.82
C TYR A 97 1.96 -6.69 -12.30
N GLN A 98 2.27 -5.55 -11.68
CA GLN A 98 1.64 -4.26 -11.97
C GLN A 98 0.11 -4.42 -12.01
N LYS A 99 -0.44 -5.03 -10.97
CA LYS A 99 -1.84 -5.41 -10.89
C LYS A 99 -2.49 -4.75 -9.69
N LEU A 100 -3.56 -4.00 -9.93
CA LEU A 100 -4.39 -3.44 -8.88
C LEU A 100 -5.13 -4.57 -8.14
N PRO A 101 -5.24 -4.51 -6.80
CA PRO A 101 -6.17 -5.35 -6.06
C PRO A 101 -7.58 -5.30 -6.61
N ASN A 102 -8.35 -6.36 -6.38
CA ASN A 102 -9.79 -6.29 -6.63
C ASN A 102 -10.44 -5.38 -5.56
N ILE A 103 -10.68 -4.13 -5.93
CA ILE A 103 -11.23 -3.10 -5.06
C ILE A 103 -12.76 -3.12 -4.92
N THR A 104 -13.46 -4.09 -5.53
CA THR A 104 -14.94 -4.12 -5.55
C THR A 104 -15.55 -4.18 -4.13
N GLU A 105 -14.83 -4.77 -3.18
CA GLU A 105 -15.25 -4.88 -1.77
C GLU A 105 -14.54 -3.88 -0.85
N TRP A 106 -13.71 -2.99 -1.40
CA TRP A 106 -13.01 -1.97 -0.61
C TRP A 106 -13.97 -0.83 -0.30
N GLN A 107 -13.79 -0.21 0.88
CA GLN A 107 -14.59 0.94 1.29
C GLN A 107 -14.11 2.19 0.55
N ASP A 108 -15.03 2.91 -0.10
CA ASP A 108 -14.76 4.27 -0.58
C ASP A 108 -14.71 5.22 0.63
N VAL A 109 -13.56 5.86 0.81
CA VAL A 109 -13.26 6.80 1.90
C VAL A 109 -12.88 8.19 1.36
N THR A 110 -13.24 8.49 0.11
CA THR A 110 -12.87 9.74 -0.59
C THR A 110 -13.25 10.99 0.20
N ASP A 111 -14.44 11.00 0.81
CA ASP A 111 -14.99 12.16 1.54
C ASP A 111 -14.69 12.14 3.06
N THR A 112 -13.98 11.11 3.56
CA THR A 112 -13.69 10.94 5.00
C THR A 112 -12.25 11.27 5.39
N MET A 113 -11.45 11.70 4.42
CA MET A 113 -10.03 12.03 4.53
C MET A 113 -9.78 13.53 4.53
#